data_AF-A0A2M8FPR6-F1
#
_entry.id   AF-A0A2M8FPR6-F1
#
_cell.length_a   1.000
_cell.length_b   1.000
_cell.length_c   1.000
_cell.angle_alpha   90.00
_cell.angle_beta   90.00
_cell.angle_gamma   90.00
#
_symmetry.space_group_name_H-M   'P 1'
#
loop_
_entity.id
_entity.type
_entity.pdbx_description
1 polymer ?
#
loop_
_entity_poly.entity_id
_entity_poly.type
_entity_poly.pdbx_seq_one_letter_code
_entity_poly.pdbx_strand_id
1 'polypeptide(L)'
;MKKIYLSLVFLIFFFAYSIEVKACSPYGTPFVATQSISGGNLNIVWTSTTAWACDYWIKMEIVCNSQPFTGTPNYTSVSISKPSTANMNYPSWSIPLSAFCPGVTYKFRAKECANGSSTSCSGWSTTYTFTAPGTPPTLTASASPAVICPSQTSTLTSTYTGGCGSPTYSWSPG
;
A
#
# COMPACT_ATOMS: atom_id res chain seq x y z
N MET A 1 -36.42 47.73 2.90
CA MET A 1 -36.33 46.26 2.76
C MET A 1 -35.42 45.81 1.59
N LYS A 2 -35.36 46.50 0.44
CA LYS A 2 -34.51 46.12 -0.72
C LYS A 2 -32.99 46.13 -0.48
N LYS A 3 -32.47 46.96 0.44
CA LYS A 3 -31.02 47.08 0.71
C LYS A 3 -30.42 45.93 1.53
N ILE A 4 -31.24 45.20 2.29
CA ILE A 4 -30.79 44.08 3.14
C ILE A 4 -30.57 42.81 2.30
N TYR A 5 -31.39 42.58 1.27
CA TYR A 5 -31.22 41.44 0.36
C TYR A 5 -29.94 41.53 -0.47
N LEU A 6 -29.54 42.73 -0.89
CA LEU A 6 -28.32 42.90 -1.69
C LEU A 6 -27.04 42.57 -0.89
N SER A 7 -27.00 42.91 0.40
CA SER A 7 -25.88 42.57 1.29
C SER A 7 -25.82 41.08 1.63
N LEU A 8 -26.96 40.39 1.73
CA LEU A 8 -27.00 38.94 2.01
C LEU A 8 -26.54 38.10 0.80
N VAL A 9 -26.89 38.52 -0.43
CA VAL A 9 -26.44 37.84 -1.66
C VAL A 9 -24.93 38.00 -1.86
N PHE A 10 -24.36 39.16 -1.50
CA PHE A 10 -22.92 39.39 -1.60
C PHE A 10 -22.12 38.59 -0.57
N LEU A 11 -22.67 38.36 0.64
CA LEU A 11 -22.03 37.56 1.67
C LEU A 11 -22.02 36.06 1.34
N ILE A 12 -23.08 35.56 0.69
CA ILE A 12 -23.17 34.16 0.25
C ILE A 12 -22.23 33.87 -0.93
N PHE A 13 -22.00 34.86 -1.81
CA PHE A 13 -21.04 34.72 -2.91
C PHE A 13 -19.57 34.66 -2.43
N PHE A 14 -19.25 35.26 -1.27
CA PHE A 14 -17.93 35.20 -0.66
C PHE A 14 -17.62 33.87 0.07
N PHE A 15 -18.65 33.15 0.52
CA PHE A 15 -18.49 31.88 1.25
C PHE A 15 -18.46 30.63 0.35
N ALA A 16 -18.77 30.76 -0.94
CA ALA A 16 -18.80 29.64 -1.88
C ALA A 16 -17.49 29.42 -2.67
N TYR A 17 -16.45 30.22 -2.43
CA TYR A 17 -15.12 29.99 -3.00
C TYR A 17 -14.34 28.99 -2.14
N SER A 18 -14.62 27.71 -2.34
CA SER A 18 -13.75 26.62 -1.90
C SER A 18 -12.43 26.68 -2.67
N ILE A 19 -11.45 27.41 -2.14
CA ILE A 19 -10.07 27.35 -2.65
C ILE A 19 -9.47 26.02 -2.21
N GLU A 20 -9.45 25.04 -3.11
CA GLU A 20 -8.61 23.85 -2.96
C GLU A 20 -7.15 24.29 -3.08
N VAL A 21 -6.48 24.51 -1.95
CA VAL A 21 -5.03 24.67 -1.93
C VAL A 21 -4.38 23.29 -2.09
N LYS A 22 -4.03 22.94 -3.33
CA LYS A 22 -3.03 21.89 -3.56
C LYS A 22 -1.71 22.37 -2.96
N ALA A 23 -1.39 21.90 -1.76
CA ALA A 23 -0.05 22.06 -1.20
C ALA A 23 0.91 21.25 -2.08
N CYS A 24 1.48 21.88 -3.09
CA CYS A 24 2.61 21.32 -3.84
C CYS A 24 3.80 21.27 -2.88
N SER A 25 3.93 20.13 -2.19
CA SER A 25 5.18 19.71 -1.60
C SER A 25 6.22 19.76 -2.73
N PRO A 26 7.30 20.54 -2.58
CA PRO A 26 8.33 20.70 -3.62
C PRO A 26 9.20 19.43 -3.82
N TYR A 27 8.91 18.37 -3.06
CA TYR A 27 9.46 17.05 -3.28
C TYR A 27 8.75 16.37 -4.44
N GLY A 28 9.53 15.83 -5.37
CA GLY A 28 9.03 15.06 -6.50
C GLY A 28 8.51 13.71 -6.04
N THR A 29 7.36 13.29 -6.58
CA THR A 29 6.85 11.94 -6.34
C THR A 29 7.71 10.92 -7.10
N PRO A 30 8.30 9.92 -6.41
CA PRO A 30 9.16 8.94 -7.06
C PRO A 30 8.34 7.96 -7.90
N PHE A 31 8.98 7.30 -8.85
CA PHE A 31 8.37 6.22 -9.63
C PHE A 31 9.31 5.02 -9.72
N VAL A 32 8.76 3.85 -10.04
CA VAL A 32 9.54 2.62 -10.19
C VAL A 32 10.19 2.63 -11.57
N ALA A 33 11.52 2.66 -11.62
CA ALA A 33 12.28 2.48 -12.86
C ALA A 33 12.29 1.01 -13.29
N THR A 34 12.53 0.10 -12.34
CA THR A 34 12.51 -1.34 -12.58
C THR A 34 11.96 -2.08 -11.37
N GLN A 35 11.28 -3.19 -11.64
CA GLN A 35 10.77 -4.13 -10.65
C GLN A 35 10.97 -5.54 -11.16
N SER A 36 11.52 -6.43 -10.34
CA SER A 36 11.63 -7.85 -10.68
C SER A 36 11.56 -8.72 -9.43
N ILE A 37 11.23 -10.00 -9.64
CA ILE A 37 11.28 -11.01 -8.59
C ILE A 37 12.36 -12.01 -8.99
N SER A 38 13.39 -12.13 -8.17
CA SER A 38 14.49 -13.07 -8.40
C SER A 38 15.19 -13.42 -7.10
N GLY A 39 15.65 -14.68 -6.99
CA GLY A 39 16.37 -15.16 -5.81
C GLY A 39 15.57 -15.08 -4.50
N GLY A 40 14.24 -15.17 -4.55
CA GLY A 40 13.38 -15.04 -3.37
C GLY A 40 13.19 -13.60 -2.87
N ASN A 41 13.57 -12.60 -3.66
CA ASN A 41 13.44 -11.19 -3.31
C ASN A 41 12.62 -10.42 -4.34
N LEU A 42 11.95 -9.38 -3.86
CA LEU A 42 11.44 -8.29 -4.68
C LEU A 42 12.55 -7.25 -4.83
N ASN A 43 13.04 -7.08 -6.05
CA ASN A 43 14.07 -6.10 -6.39
C ASN A 43 13.42 -4.89 -7.05
N ILE A 44 13.60 -3.70 -6.48
CA ILE A 44 13.00 -2.45 -6.95
C ILE A 44 14.08 -1.38 -7.11
N VAL A 45 14.06 -0.68 -8.24
CA VAL A 45 14.78 0.58 -8.42
C VAL A 45 13.77 1.71 -8.49
N TRP A 46 13.88 2.67 -7.57
CA TRP A 46 13.10 3.90 -7.60
C TRP A 46 13.89 5.01 -8.29
N THR A 47 13.19 5.91 -8.97
CA THR A 47 13.77 7.17 -9.48
C THR A 47 13.29 8.34 -8.62
N SER A 48 14.26 9.08 -8.07
CA SER A 48 14.03 10.39 -7.46
C SER A 48 13.70 11.41 -8.55
N THR A 49 12.59 12.13 -8.37
CA THR A 49 12.19 13.27 -9.21
C THR A 49 12.27 14.60 -8.46
N THR A 50 12.69 14.61 -7.19
CA THR A 50 12.83 15.84 -6.41
C THR A 50 13.88 16.77 -7.02
N ALA A 51 13.50 18.01 -7.31
CA ALA A 51 14.31 18.95 -8.08
C ALA A 51 15.40 19.67 -7.26
N TRP A 52 15.97 19.02 -6.23
CA TRP A 52 17.03 19.60 -5.39
C TRP A 52 18.12 18.59 -5.03
N ALA A 53 19.35 19.09 -4.96
CA ALA A 53 20.50 18.35 -4.50
C ALA A 53 20.52 18.29 -2.96
N CYS A 54 20.13 17.15 -2.40
CA CYS A 54 20.10 16.84 -0.97
C CYS A 54 20.13 15.33 -0.78
N ASP A 55 20.12 14.91 0.50
CA ASP A 55 19.99 13.51 0.86
C ASP A 55 18.52 13.12 1.05
N TYR A 56 18.15 11.95 0.52
CA TYR A 56 16.77 11.47 0.52
C TYR A 56 16.64 9.98 0.83
N TRP A 57 15.47 9.62 1.35
CA TRP A 57 15.01 8.25 1.52
C TRP A 57 13.74 7.99 0.72
N ILE A 58 13.61 6.77 0.21
CA ILE A 58 12.31 6.21 -0.14
C ILE A 58 11.68 5.61 1.11
N LYS A 59 10.49 6.11 1.45
CA LYS A 59 9.61 5.47 2.43
C LYS A 59 8.47 4.78 1.69
N MET A 60 8.40 3.47 1.86
CA MET A 60 7.46 2.62 1.14
C MET A 60 6.48 1.97 2.11
N GLU A 61 5.25 1.86 1.65
CA GLU A 61 4.18 1.15 2.31
C GLU A 61 3.79 -0.05 1.43
N ILE A 62 3.96 -1.25 1.95
CA ILE A 62 3.48 -2.49 1.35
C ILE A 62 2.32 -3.04 2.18
N VAL A 63 1.22 -3.40 1.53
CA VAL A 63 0.06 -4.05 2.16
C VAL A 63 -0.47 -5.18 1.28
N CYS A 64 -1.24 -6.11 1.85
CA CYS A 64 -1.98 -7.08 1.04
C CYS A 64 -2.88 -6.35 0.03
N ASN A 65 -3.05 -6.88 -1.18
CA ASN A 65 -3.83 -6.19 -2.21
C ASN A 65 -5.28 -5.88 -1.77
N SER A 66 -5.87 -6.77 -0.96
CA SER A 66 -7.21 -6.63 -0.38
C SER A 66 -7.32 -5.61 0.76
N GLN A 67 -6.21 -5.20 1.37
CA GLN A 67 -6.21 -4.27 2.50
C GLN A 67 -6.08 -2.82 2.01
N PRO A 68 -6.74 -1.84 2.66
CA PRO A 68 -6.46 -0.44 2.38
C PRO A 68 -5.03 -0.09 2.81
N PHE A 69 -4.44 0.91 2.16
CA PHE A 69 -3.24 1.52 2.70
C PHE A 69 -3.55 2.25 4.01
N THR A 70 -2.67 2.12 5.00
CA THR A 70 -2.75 2.77 6.31
C THR A 70 -2.19 4.19 6.31
N GLY A 71 -1.36 4.53 5.32
CA GLY A 71 -0.64 5.80 5.28
C GLY A 71 0.66 5.80 6.09
N THR A 72 1.02 4.67 6.70
CA THR A 72 2.27 4.52 7.47
C THR A 72 3.26 3.66 6.68
N PRO A 73 4.42 4.19 6.28
CA PRO A 73 5.47 3.40 5.66
C PRO A 73 5.97 2.29 6.60
N ASN A 74 6.18 1.09 6.06
CA ASN A 74 6.72 -0.07 6.77
C ASN A 74 8.07 -0.55 6.20
N TYR A 75 8.58 0.13 5.18
CA TYR A 75 9.93 -0.06 4.63
C TYR A 75 10.60 1.30 4.40
N THR A 76 11.91 1.39 4.67
CA THR A 76 12.74 2.55 4.35
C THR A 76 13.98 2.10 3.60
N SER A 77 14.28 2.76 2.47
CA SER A 77 15.48 2.47 1.67
C SER A 77 16.75 2.96 2.35
N VAL A 78 17.90 2.64 1.76
CA VAL A 78 19.14 3.38 2.02
C VAL A 78 19.00 4.84 1.58
N SER A 79 19.82 5.72 2.19
CA SER A 79 19.94 7.12 1.75
C SER A 79 20.71 7.20 0.44
N ILE A 80 20.28 8.13 -0.43
CA ILE A 80 21.11 8.61 -1.52
C ILE A 80 21.47 10.06 -1.28
N SER A 81 22.63 10.47 -1.79
CA SER A 81 23.05 11.86 -1.88
C SER A 81 22.91 12.33 -3.33
N LYS A 82 21.93 13.19 -3.57
CA LYS A 82 21.63 13.66 -4.92
C LYS A 82 22.53 14.86 -5.26
N PRO A 83 23.33 14.79 -6.34
CA PRO A 83 24.31 15.84 -6.65
C PRO A 83 23.72 17.05 -7.39
N SER A 84 22.53 16.91 -7.98
CA SER A 84 21.89 17.94 -8.79
C SER A 84 20.38 17.82 -8.77
N THR A 85 19.69 18.69 -9.51
CA THR A 85 18.24 18.67 -9.66
C THR A 85 17.73 17.60 -10.64
N ALA A 86 18.63 16.94 -11.38
CA ALA A 86 18.28 15.94 -12.38
C ALA A 86 17.73 14.65 -11.74
N ASN A 87 16.87 13.91 -12.45
CA ASN A 87 16.38 12.62 -11.96
C ASN A 87 17.53 11.65 -11.67
N MET A 88 17.43 10.90 -10.58
CA MET A 88 18.47 9.96 -10.16
C MET A 88 17.84 8.67 -9.67
N ASN A 89 18.40 7.53 -10.08
CA ASN A 89 17.96 6.23 -9.57
C ASN A 89 18.57 5.98 -8.19
N TYR A 90 17.75 5.44 -7.30
CA TYR A 90 18.22 4.80 -6.08
C TYR A 90 18.98 3.50 -6.42
N PRO A 91 19.90 3.05 -5.56
CA PRO A 91 20.40 1.68 -5.62
C PRO A 91 19.25 0.67 -5.63
N SER A 92 19.47 -0.47 -6.27
CA SER A 92 18.49 -1.57 -6.24
C SER A 92 18.21 -2.00 -4.81
N TRP A 93 16.93 -1.99 -4.43
CA TRP A 93 16.48 -2.39 -3.11
C TRP A 93 15.91 -3.80 -3.18
N SER A 94 16.55 -4.72 -2.47
CA SER A 94 16.13 -6.11 -2.35
C SER A 94 15.34 -6.33 -1.07
N ILE A 95 14.08 -6.75 -1.21
CA ILE A 95 13.17 -7.04 -0.09
C ILE A 95 12.91 -8.55 -0.06
N PRO A 96 13.31 -9.25 1.01
CA PRO A 96 13.08 -10.68 1.16
C PRO A 96 11.60 -11.02 1.16
N LEU A 97 11.21 -11.98 0.30
CA LEU A 97 9.82 -12.43 0.19
C LEU A 97 9.45 -13.50 1.23
N SER A 98 10.38 -13.91 2.09
CA SER A 98 10.15 -14.91 3.14
C SER A 98 9.15 -14.47 4.21
N ALA A 99 8.96 -13.16 4.38
CA ALA A 99 7.95 -12.58 5.29
C ALA A 99 6.56 -12.45 4.65
N PHE A 100 6.43 -12.74 3.35
CA PHE A 100 5.20 -12.60 2.58
C PHE A 100 4.58 -13.95 2.30
N CYS A 101 3.27 -13.95 2.10
CA CYS A 101 2.55 -15.19 1.86
C CYS A 101 2.72 -15.71 0.47
N PRO A 102 3.20 -16.95 0.31
CA PRO A 102 3.34 -17.58 -1.01
C PRO A 102 2.04 -17.46 -1.81
N GLY A 103 2.17 -17.10 -3.09
CA GLY A 103 1.05 -16.95 -4.02
C GLY A 103 0.11 -15.77 -3.75
N VAL A 104 0.36 -14.96 -2.73
CA VAL A 104 -0.48 -13.80 -2.41
C VAL A 104 0.03 -12.55 -3.14
N THR A 105 -0.90 -11.79 -3.70
CA THR A 105 -0.63 -10.49 -4.31
C THR A 105 -0.65 -9.38 -3.27
N TYR A 106 0.40 -8.56 -3.30
CA TYR A 106 0.59 -7.37 -2.49
C TYR A 106 0.56 -6.14 -3.40
N LYS A 107 0.24 -5.00 -2.79
CA LYS A 107 0.34 -3.69 -3.43
C LYS A 107 1.23 -2.78 -2.62
N PHE A 108 1.90 -1.88 -3.29
CA PHE A 108 2.80 -0.93 -2.66
C PHE A 108 2.77 0.43 -3.34
N ARG A 109 3.12 1.43 -2.55
CA ARG A 109 3.33 2.82 -2.98
C ARG A 109 4.44 3.40 -2.14
N ALA A 110 5.07 4.46 -2.63
CA ALA A 110 6.18 5.08 -1.92
C ALA A 110 6.11 6.60 -2.00
N LYS A 111 6.84 7.25 -1.11
CA LYS A 111 7.11 8.68 -1.14
C LYS A 111 8.58 8.90 -0.87
N GLU A 112 9.11 9.98 -1.42
CA GLU A 112 10.48 10.42 -1.15
C GLU A 112 10.44 11.41 0.01
N CYS A 113 11.34 11.25 0.98
CA CYS A 113 11.45 12.13 2.14
C CYS A 113 12.88 12.65 2.25
N ALA A 114 13.04 13.86 2.80
CA ALA A 114 14.37 14.30 3.24
C ALA A 114 14.97 13.29 4.22
N ASN A 115 16.28 13.08 4.14
CA ASN A 115 17.02 12.22 5.07
C ASN A 115 16.71 12.62 6.53
N GLY A 116 16.38 11.64 7.37
CA GLY A 116 15.93 11.85 8.75
C GLY A 116 14.44 12.16 8.92
N SER A 117 13.71 12.59 7.88
CA SER A 117 12.36 13.15 8.03
C SER A 117 11.23 12.13 7.81
N SER A 118 10.14 12.26 8.57
CA SER A 118 8.87 11.55 8.36
C SER A 118 7.75 12.43 7.82
N THR A 119 7.93 13.76 7.88
CA THR A 119 6.92 14.78 7.53
C THR A 119 7.28 15.54 6.27
N SER A 120 8.56 15.76 6.01
CA SER A 120 9.07 16.46 4.82
C SER A 120 9.22 15.46 3.66
N CYS A 121 8.09 15.16 3.02
CA CYS A 121 8.02 14.15 1.96
C CYS A 121 7.18 14.62 0.77
N SER A 122 7.35 13.96 -0.38
CA SER A 122 6.45 14.07 -1.51
C SER A 122 5.10 13.40 -1.25
N GLY A 123 4.15 13.64 -2.16
CA GLY A 123 2.94 12.84 -2.23
C GLY A 123 3.26 11.38 -2.57
N TRP A 124 2.34 10.48 -2.24
CA TRP A 124 2.45 9.07 -2.60
C TRP A 124 2.54 8.87 -4.12
N SER A 125 3.38 7.93 -4.53
CA SER A 125 3.46 7.45 -5.90
C SER A 125 2.18 6.71 -6.32
N THR A 126 2.10 6.41 -7.62
CA THR A 126 1.10 5.45 -8.09
C THR A 126 1.25 4.11 -7.38
N THR A 127 0.19 3.30 -7.39
CA THR A 127 0.21 1.98 -6.79
C THR A 127 0.79 0.96 -7.75
N TYR A 128 1.70 0.14 -7.25
CA TYR A 128 2.30 -0.99 -7.94
C TYR A 128 1.92 -2.28 -7.24
N THR A 129 2.06 -3.41 -7.92
CA THR A 129 1.70 -4.73 -7.39
C THR A 129 2.78 -5.75 -7.65
N PHE A 130 2.88 -6.75 -6.77
CA PHE A 130 3.69 -7.95 -6.99
C PHE A 130 3.00 -9.16 -6.35
N THR A 131 3.33 -10.36 -6.82
CA THR A 131 2.86 -11.61 -6.22
C THR A 131 4.06 -12.35 -5.65
N ALA A 132 4.01 -12.69 -4.37
CA ALA A 132 5.07 -13.47 -3.74
C ALA A 132 5.11 -14.88 -4.39
N PRO A 133 6.29 -15.40 -4.79
CA PRO A 133 6.41 -16.72 -5.38
C PRO A 133 5.86 -17.84 -4.48
N GLY A 134 5.38 -18.91 -5.12
CA GLY A 134 4.81 -20.09 -4.47
C GLY A 134 3.30 -20.19 -4.68
N THR A 135 2.70 -21.16 -4.00
CA THR A 135 1.28 -21.50 -4.18
C THR A 135 0.44 -20.74 -3.14
N PRO A 136 -0.69 -20.11 -3.55
CA PRO A 136 -1.58 -19.46 -2.60
C PRO A 136 -2.18 -20.45 -1.59
N PRO A 137 -2.66 -19.97 -0.43
CA PRO A 137 -3.41 -20.81 0.49
C PRO A 137 -4.61 -21.46 -0.20
N THR A 138 -4.84 -22.72 0.15
CA THR A 138 -6.09 -23.41 -0.16
C THR A 138 -6.78 -23.81 1.14
N LEU A 139 -8.09 -23.59 1.18
CA LEU A 139 -8.96 -24.00 2.27
C LEU A 139 -9.97 -24.98 1.70
N THR A 140 -9.95 -26.21 2.17
CA THR A 140 -10.98 -27.21 1.88
C THR A 140 -11.83 -27.44 3.11
N ALA A 141 -13.13 -27.56 2.92
CA ALA A 141 -14.07 -27.94 3.97
C ALA A 141 -14.87 -29.15 3.49
N SER A 142 -15.06 -30.12 4.38
CA SER A 142 -15.84 -31.32 4.12
C SER A 142 -16.70 -31.66 5.34
N ALA A 143 -17.79 -32.37 5.09
CA ALA A 143 -18.70 -32.88 6.10
C ALA A 143 -18.92 -34.37 5.86
N SER A 144 -18.85 -35.17 6.92
CA SER A 144 -19.08 -36.61 6.83
C SER A 144 -19.86 -37.14 8.03
N PRO A 145 -21.09 -37.67 7.83
CA PRO A 145 -21.86 -37.67 6.57
C PRO A 145 -22.37 -36.27 6.19
N ALA A 146 -22.44 -35.97 4.88
CA ALA A 146 -22.92 -34.68 4.37
C ALA A 146 -24.45 -34.47 4.52
N VAL A 147 -25.19 -35.55 4.73
CA VAL A 147 -26.64 -35.55 4.98
C VAL A 147 -26.87 -36.26 6.31
N ILE A 148 -27.64 -35.63 7.20
CA ILE A 148 -27.98 -36.15 8.52
C ILE A 148 -29.50 -36.16 8.72
N CYS A 149 -30.02 -37.23 9.30
CA CYS A 149 -31.39 -37.31 9.82
C CYS A 149 -31.48 -36.72 11.24
N PRO A 150 -32.69 -36.49 11.79
CA PRO A 150 -32.84 -36.13 13.20
C PRO A 150 -32.08 -37.11 14.10
N SER A 151 -31.34 -36.57 15.07
CA SER A 151 -30.47 -37.31 16.00
C SER A 151 -29.17 -37.89 15.41
N GLN A 152 -28.83 -37.62 14.16
CA GLN A 152 -27.50 -37.96 13.60
C GLN A 152 -26.50 -36.81 13.76
N THR A 153 -25.22 -37.16 13.81
CA THR A 153 -24.11 -36.20 13.89
C THR A 153 -23.31 -36.22 12.58
N SER A 154 -22.79 -35.05 12.18
CA SER A 154 -21.83 -34.91 11.08
C SER A 154 -20.51 -34.39 11.61
N THR A 155 -19.40 -34.96 11.14
CA THR A 155 -18.06 -34.43 11.42
C THR A 155 -17.71 -33.43 10.33
N LEU A 156 -17.51 -32.17 10.73
CA LEU A 156 -16.97 -31.13 9.86
C LEU A 156 -15.45 -31.14 9.95
N THR A 157 -14.78 -31.20 8.81
CA THR A 157 -13.33 -31.13 8.70
C THR A 157 -12.97 -29.96 7.81
N SER A 158 -11.99 -29.16 8.24
CA SER A 158 -11.37 -28.17 7.38
C SER A 158 -9.87 -28.40 7.31
N THR A 159 -9.33 -28.31 6.10
CA THR A 159 -7.90 -28.40 5.84
C THR A 159 -7.43 -27.12 5.19
N TYR A 160 -6.51 -26.43 5.84
CA TYR A 160 -5.83 -25.24 5.32
C TYR A 160 -4.40 -25.62 4.96
N THR A 161 -4.00 -25.38 3.71
CA THR A 161 -2.64 -25.67 3.24
C THR A 161 -2.07 -24.48 2.47
N GLY A 162 -0.76 -24.27 2.57
CA GLY A 162 -0.02 -23.35 1.68
C GLY A 162 -0.08 -21.85 1.99
N GLY A 163 -0.86 -21.37 2.98
CA GLY A 163 -0.87 -19.95 3.35
C GLY A 163 -0.07 -19.61 4.61
N CYS A 164 0.12 -18.32 4.87
CA CYS A 164 0.57 -17.88 6.20
C CYS A 164 -0.58 -17.57 7.13
N GLY A 165 -0.22 -17.47 8.42
CA GLY A 165 -1.15 -17.19 9.49
C GLY A 165 -1.98 -18.41 9.86
N SER A 166 -2.64 -18.31 11.01
CA SER A 166 -3.58 -19.32 11.47
C SER A 166 -4.97 -18.97 10.97
N PRO A 167 -5.64 -19.85 10.21
CA PRO A 167 -7.05 -19.63 9.85
C PRO A 167 -7.92 -19.60 11.10
N THR A 168 -8.95 -18.76 11.09
CA THR A 168 -10.00 -18.79 12.12
C THR A 168 -11.18 -19.55 11.55
N TYR A 169 -11.62 -20.59 12.27
CA TYR A 169 -12.76 -21.40 11.87
C TYR A 169 -13.98 -21.02 12.69
N SER A 170 -15.11 -20.83 12.02
CA SER A 170 -16.42 -20.71 12.65
C SER A 170 -17.36 -21.70 11.96
N TRP A 171 -17.99 -22.55 12.76
CA TRP A 171 -18.96 -23.52 12.29
C TRP A 171 -20.34 -23.10 12.81
N SER A 172 -21.34 -23.09 11.93
CA SER A 172 -22.75 -22.87 12.29
C SER A 172 -23.55 -24.13 11.90
N PRO A 173 -24.48 -24.59 12.75
CA PRO A 173 -25.41 -25.67 12.40
C PRO A 173 -26.47 -25.27 11.36
N GLY A 174 -26.50 -23.99 10.93
CA GLY A 174 -27.57 -23.40 10.12
C GLY A 174 -28.34 -22.37 10.94
#